data_AF-A0A7L2V170-F1
#
_entry.id   AF-A0A7L2V170-F1
#
_cell.length_a   1.000
_cell.length_b   1.000
_cell.length_c   1.000
_cell.angle_alpha   90.00
_cell.angle_beta   90.00
_cell.angle_gamma   90.00
#
_symmetry.space_group_name_H-M   'P 1'
#
loop_
_entity.id
_entity.type
_entity.pdbx_description
1 polymer ?
#
loop_
_entity_poly.entity_id
_entity_poly.type
_entity_poly.pdbx_seq_one_letter_code
_entity_poly.pdbx_strand_id
1 'polypeptide(L)' 'ISYSLQHLFPQDGRDVFGIDRNSGEIRLRGDLDYEDVGLYRLQVDAADHGNPPLSGHCKVVVEVVDV' A
#
# COMPACT_ATOMS: atom_id res chain seq x y z
N ILE A 1 -1.27 2.73 17.04
CA ILE A 1 -1.89 2.76 15.70
C ILE A 1 -1.17 1.70 14.88
N SER A 2 -1.89 0.95 14.04
CA SER A 2 -1.30 -0.01 13.13
C SER A 2 -1.76 0.20 11.70
N TYR A 3 -0.81 0.17 10.76
CA TYR A 3 -1.01 0.37 9.34
C TYR A 3 -1.14 -0.96 8.59
N SER A 4 -1.96 -0.97 7.53
CA SER A 4 -2.16 -2.15 6.69
C SER A 4 -2.57 -1.77 5.27
N LEU A 5 -2.17 -2.61 4.30
CA LEU A 5 -2.63 -2.54 2.92
C LEU A 5 -3.87 -3.42 2.76
N GLN A 6 -5.02 -2.82 2.52
CA GLN A 6 -6.29 -3.55 2.39
C GLN A 6 -6.54 -4.00 0.95
N HIS A 7 -6.59 -3.04 0.02
CA HIS A 7 -6.87 -3.31 -1.38
C HIS A 7 -5.77 -2.74 -2.25
N LEU A 8 -5.30 -3.53 -3.22
CA LEU A 8 -4.31 -3.10 -4.19
C LEU A 8 -4.87 -3.36 -5.60
N PHE A 9 -4.62 -2.42 -6.49
CA PHE A 9 -4.94 -2.56 -7.90
C PHE A 9 -3.71 -2.21 -8.73
N PRO A 10 -3.27 -3.08 -9.67
CA PRO A 10 -3.81 -4.44 -9.95
C PRO A 10 -3.72 -5.40 -8.74
N GLN A 11 -4.46 -6.51 -8.77
CA GLN A 11 -4.61 -7.41 -7.59
C GLN A 11 -3.26 -7.96 -7.10
N ASP A 12 -2.28 -8.06 -7.99
CA ASP A 12 -0.92 -8.54 -7.73
C ASP A 12 -0.07 -7.53 -6.92
N GLY A 13 -0.59 -6.33 -6.65
CA GLY A 13 0.13 -5.30 -5.91
C GLY A 13 0.57 -5.73 -4.50
N ARG A 14 -0.03 -6.77 -3.89
CA ARG A 14 0.39 -7.29 -2.57
C ARG A 14 1.73 -8.01 -2.60
N ASP A 15 2.11 -8.53 -3.77
CA ASP A 15 3.41 -9.16 -3.99
C ASP A 15 4.47 -8.11 -4.33
N VAL A 16 4.03 -6.92 -4.77
CA VAL A 16 4.89 -5.80 -5.18
C VAL A 16 5.18 -4.84 -4.02
N PHE A 17 4.19 -4.52 -3.18
CA PHE A 17 4.32 -3.54 -2.10
C PHE A 17 4.13 -4.16 -0.72
N GLY A 18 4.98 -3.76 0.22
CA GLY A 18 4.82 -3.99 1.65
C GLY A 18 4.59 -2.68 2.41
N ILE A 19 3.92 -2.76 3.56
CA ILE A 19 3.83 -1.65 4.51
C ILE A 19 4.32 -2.12 5.87
N ASP A 20 5.17 -1.32 6.52
CA ASP A 20 5.51 -1.54 7.93
C ASP A 20 4.31 -1.18 8.81
N ARG A 21 3.90 -2.12 9.66
CA ARG A 21 2.69 -1.96 10.48
C ARG A 21 2.81 -0.84 11.51
N ASN A 22 4.02 -0.45 11.92
CA ASN A 22 4.24 0.51 12.99
C ASN A 22 4.54 1.91 12.47
N SER A 23 5.37 2.04 11.44
CA SER A 23 5.76 3.32 10.85
C SER A 23 4.85 3.77 9.70
N GLY A 24 4.14 2.83 9.05
CA GLY A 24 3.38 3.10 7.82
C GLY A 24 4.26 3.27 6.59
N GLU A 25 5.57 2.99 6.68
CA GLU A 25 6.50 3.05 5.55
C GLU A 25 6.12 2.01 4.50
N ILE A 26 5.92 2.47 3.25
CA ILE A 26 5.65 1.61 2.10
C ILE A 26 6.96 1.34 1.38
N ARG A 27 7.26 0.06 1.11
CA ARG A 27 8.45 -0.39 0.40
C ARG A 27 8.10 -1.36 -0.72
N LEU A 28 8.93 -1.38 -1.75
CA LEU A 28 8.88 -2.43 -2.77
C LEU A 28 9.39 -3.76 -2.20
N ARG A 29 8.80 -4.84 -2.68
CA ARG A 29 9.19 -6.24 -2.40
C ARG A 29 9.92 -6.90 -3.57
N GLY A 30 9.84 -6.30 -4.75
CA GLY A 30 10.51 -6.73 -5.97
C GLY A 30 10.66 -5.56 -6.94
N ASP A 31 11.05 -5.87 -8.17
CA ASP A 31 11.27 -4.88 -9.22
C ASP A 31 9.94 -4.40 -9.82
N LEU A 32 9.96 -3.20 -10.40
CA LEU A 32 8.86 -2.62 -11.17
C LEU A 32 9.30 -2.51 -12.62
N ASP A 33 8.41 -2.90 -13.52
CA ASP A 33 8.58 -2.70 -14.96
C ASP A 33 7.42 -1.86 -15.50
N TYR A 34 7.72 -0.83 -16.29
CA TYR A 34 6.71 0.10 -16.80
C TYR A 34 5.78 -0.58 -17.81
N GLU A 35 6.35 -1.45 -18.64
CA GLU A 35 5.70 -2.26 -19.66
C GLU A 35 4.66 -3.23 -19.06
N ASP A 36 4.88 -3.68 -17.83
CA ASP A 36 3.96 -4.55 -17.11
C ASP A 36 2.81 -3.75 -16.49
N VAL A 37 3.13 -2.79 -15.60
CA VAL A 37 2.14 -1.99 -14.87
C VAL A 37 2.66 -0.57 -14.60
N GLY A 38 2.12 0.40 -15.32
CA GLY A 38 2.46 1.83 -15.14
C GLY A 38 1.82 2.52 -13.93
N LEU A 39 0.80 1.94 -13.30
CA LEU A 39 0.03 2.60 -12.24
C LEU A 39 -0.53 1.63 -11.19
N TYR A 40 -0.19 1.87 -9.94
CA TYR A 40 -0.75 1.16 -8.79
C TYR A 40 -1.61 2.07 -7.92
N ARG A 41 -2.67 1.48 -7.35
CA ARG A 41 -3.53 2.14 -6.35
C ARG A 41 -3.57 1.29 -5.09
N LEU A 42 -3.11 1.86 -3.98
CA LEU A 42 -3.02 1.20 -2.70
C LEU A 42 -4.02 1.82 -1.74
N GLN A 43 -4.89 1.02 -1.14
CA GLN A 43 -5.73 1.44 -0.03
C GLN A 43 -5.01 1.11 1.28
N VAL A 44 -4.70 2.14 2.05
CA VAL A 44 -4.02 2.04 3.34
C VAL A 44 -5.02 2.34 4.44
N ASP A 45 -5.07 1.45 5.43
CA ASP A 45 -5.87 1.62 6.64
C ASP A 45 -4.95 1.80 7.85
N ALA A 46 -5.33 2.71 8.74
CA ALA A 46 -4.68 2.94 10.03
C ALA A 46 -5.72 2.77 11.15
N ALA A 47 -5.52 1.78 12.01
CA ALA A 47 -6.41 1.51 13.16
C ALA A 47 -5.71 1.86 14.47
N ASP A 48 -6.39 2.52 15.40
CA ASP A 48 -5.87 2.74 16.74
C ASP A 48 -5.98 1.47 17.62
N HIS A 49 -5.60 1.59 18.89
CA HIS A 49 -5.70 0.49 19.88
C HIS A 49 -6.85 0.70 20.86
N GLY A 50 -7.87 1.49 20.47
CA GLY A 50 -9.06 1.73 21.27
C GLY A 50 -9.94 0.48 21.40
N ASN A 51 -10.97 0.58 22.24
CA ASN A 51 -12.01 -0.44 22.38
C ASN A 51 -13.39 0.24 22.42
N PRO A 52 -14.15 0.26 21.29
CA PRO A 52 -13.80 -0.31 19.99
C PRO A 52 -12.69 0.50 19.28
N PRO A 53 -11.91 -0.12 18.37
CA PRO A 53 -10.89 0.59 17.62
C PRO A 53 -11.53 1.54 16.60
N LEU A 54 -10.93 2.71 16.42
CA LEU A 54 -11.25 3.62 15.33
C LEU A 54 -10.24 3.46 14.21
N SER A 55 -10.72 3.54 12.97
CA SER A 55 -9.91 3.37 11.76
C SER A 55 -10.06 4.55 10.81
N GLY A 56 -8.95 5.04 10.28
CA GLY A 56 -8.90 5.92 9.11
C GLY A 56 -8.39 5.16 7.89
N HIS A 57 -8.75 5.64 6.69
CA HIS A 57 -8.29 5.07 5.43
C HIS A 57 -7.87 6.17 4.46
N CYS A 58 -6.89 5.88 3.61
CA CYS A 58 -6.46 6.75 2.51
C CYS A 58 -6.08 5.94 1.27
N LYS A 59 -5.93 6.65 0.14
CA LYS A 59 -5.49 6.07 -1.13
C LYS A 59 -4.13 6.64 -1.51
N VAL A 60 -3.18 5.74 -1.78
CA VAL A 60 -1.87 6.07 -2.35
C VAL A 60 -1.87 5.67 -3.82
N VAL A 61 -1.44 6.58 -4.68
CA VAL A 61 -1.30 6.34 -6.12
C VAL A 61 0.19 6.34 -6.45
N VAL A 62 0.66 5.27 -7.07
CA VAL A 62 2.06 5.09 -7.46
C VAL A 62 2.14 4.99 -8.98
N GLU A 63 2.78 5.98 -9.59
CA GLU A 63 3.07 6.02 -11.03
C GLU A 63 4.49 5.48 -11.25
N VAL A 64 4.62 4.47 -12.11
CA VAL A 64 5.92 3.94 -12.55
C VAL A 64 6.38 4.79 -13.73
N VAL A 65 7.63 5.27 -13.67
CA VAL A 65 8.22 6.12 -14.70
C VAL A 65 9.24 5.31 -15.49
N ASP A 66 9.15 5.41 -16.82
CA ASP A 66 10.07 4.79 -17.77
C ASP A 66 11.42 5.54 -17.81
N VAL A 67 12.53 4.81 -17.97
CA VAL A 67 13.92 5.33 -17.87
C VAL A 67 14.78 4.91 -19.06
#